data_AF-A0A7Y3U5F2-F1
#
_entry.id   AF-A0A7Y3U5F2-F1
#
_cell.length_a   1.000
_cell.length_b   1.000
_cell.length_c   1.000
_cell.angle_alpha   90.00
_cell.angle_beta   90.00
_cell.angle_gamma   90.00
#
_symmetry.space_group_name_H-M   'P 1'
#
loop_
_entity.id
_entity.type
_entity.pdbx_description
1 polymer ?
#
loop_
_entity_poly.entity_id
_entity_poly.type
_entity_poly.pdbx_seq_one_letter_code
_entity_poly.pdbx_strand_id
1 'polypeptide(L)'
;MISSNRCIQSTNKDRLYPYYDAIVIGAGIAGLVCGTFLAKHGKKVLVVEQHFIPGGYCTSFKRKGFNFDAAVHHIGGLWKMGYCRALP
;
A
#
# COMPACT_ATOMS: atom_id res chain seq x y z
N MET A 1 15.14 -19.85 -0.97
CA MET A 1 14.64 -20.00 0.42
C MET A 1 14.78 -18.66 1.11
N ILE A 2 13.69 -17.89 1.23
CA ILE A 2 13.70 -16.54 1.81
C ILE A 2 13.46 -16.70 3.32
N SER A 3 14.47 -16.37 4.12
CA SER A 3 14.52 -16.63 5.56
C SER A 3 13.56 -15.73 6.36
N SER A 4 12.96 -16.35 7.36
CA SER A 4 11.83 -15.92 8.18
C SER A 4 12.25 -14.94 9.29
N ASN A 5 12.35 -13.63 9.01
CA ASN A 5 12.44 -12.56 10.02
C ASN A 5 11.90 -11.21 9.48
N ARG A 6 10.66 -11.20 8.97
CA ARG A 6 9.98 -10.03 8.39
C ARG A 6 9.46 -9.04 9.45
N CYS A 7 10.36 -8.43 10.19
CA CYS A 7 10.15 -7.09 10.75
C CYS A 7 11.39 -6.29 10.37
N ILE A 8 11.25 -5.30 9.47
CA ILE A 8 12.35 -4.38 9.18
C ILE A 8 12.48 -3.47 10.40
N GLN A 9 13.19 -3.94 11.42
CA GLN A 9 13.80 -3.09 12.42
C GLN A 9 14.79 -2.16 11.71
N SER A 10 15.00 -0.96 12.26
CA SER A 10 15.87 0.09 11.70
C SER A 10 17.07 -0.49 10.95
N THR A 11 17.14 -0.22 9.65
CA THR A 11 18.19 -0.75 8.76
C THR A 11 19.00 0.41 8.19
N ASN A 12 20.30 0.18 7.98
CA ASN A 12 21.18 1.18 7.39
C ASN A 12 20.77 1.43 5.92
N LYS A 13 20.64 2.71 5.56
CA LYS A 13 20.31 3.17 4.20
C LYS A 13 21.24 2.59 3.12
N ASP A 14 22.52 2.42 3.43
CA ASP A 14 23.54 1.89 2.51
C ASP A 14 23.23 0.47 2.03
N ARG A 15 22.47 -0.30 2.83
CA ARG A 15 22.00 -1.64 2.45
C ARG A 15 20.76 -1.63 1.56
N LEU A 16 20.05 -0.50 1.46
CA LEU A 16 18.79 -0.40 0.72
C LEU A 16 18.99 0.24 -0.66
N TYR A 17 19.83 1.27 -0.76
CA TYR A 17 20.16 1.94 -2.03
C TYR A 17 20.61 1.01 -3.17
N PRO A 18 21.33 -0.11 -2.94
CA PRO A 18 21.70 -1.02 -4.02
C PRO A 18 20.50 -1.76 -4.66
N TYR A 19 19.37 -1.85 -3.94
CA TYR A 19 18.23 -2.69 -4.32
C TYR A 19 16.97 -1.91 -4.69
N TYR A 20 16.78 -0.72 -4.11
CA TYR A 20 15.58 0.07 -4.27
C TYR A 20 15.90 1.51 -4.65
N ASP A 21 15.17 2.04 -5.62
CA ASP A 21 15.24 3.44 -6.04
C ASP A 21 14.41 4.34 -5.12
N ALA A 22 13.36 3.81 -4.51
CA ALA A 22 12.47 4.54 -3.61
C ALA A 22 11.92 3.64 -2.49
N ILE A 23 11.69 4.24 -1.32
CA ILE A 23 11.07 3.59 -0.17
C ILE A 23 9.83 4.41 0.22
N VAL A 24 8.67 3.75 0.24
CA VAL A 24 7.39 4.34 0.65
C VAL A 24 7.04 3.79 2.02
N ILE A 25 6.84 4.69 2.99
CA ILE A 25 6.46 4.34 4.36
C ILE A 25 4.96 4.53 4.52
N GLY A 26 4.26 3.44 4.78
CA GLY A 26 2.80 3.33 4.87
C GLY A 26 2.19 2.73 3.60
N ALA A 27 1.45 1.64 3.74
CA ALA A 27 0.64 1.02 2.69
C ALA A 27 -0.84 1.43 2.76
N GLY A 28 -1.10 2.70 3.09
CA GLY A 28 -2.42 3.32 2.86
C GLY A 28 -2.66 3.59 1.38
N ILE A 29 -3.86 4.06 1.03
CA ILE A 29 -4.24 4.36 -0.36
C ILE A 29 -3.21 5.27 -1.07
N ALA A 30 -2.72 6.32 -0.41
CA ALA A 30 -1.73 7.23 -0.98
C ALA A 30 -0.37 6.56 -1.21
N GLY A 31 0.10 5.74 -0.27
CA GLY A 31 1.38 5.03 -0.38
C GLY A 31 1.35 3.97 -1.47
N LEU A 32 0.25 3.22 -1.58
CA LEU A 32 0.04 2.24 -2.65
C LEU A 32 -0.04 2.91 -4.02
N VAL A 33 -0.77 4.03 -4.15
CA VAL A 33 -0.84 4.80 -5.40
C VAL A 33 0.54 5.32 -5.80
N CYS A 34 1.27 5.94 -4.87
CA CYS A 34 2.62 6.44 -5.10
C CYS A 34 3.59 5.32 -5.54
N GLY A 35 3.62 4.22 -4.80
CA GLY A 35 4.47 3.07 -5.12
C GLY A 35 4.13 2.44 -6.47
N THR A 36 2.83 2.32 -6.79
CA THR A 36 2.37 1.80 -8.08
C THR A 36 2.78 2.72 -9.23
N PHE A 37 2.66 4.04 -9.04
CA PHE A 37 3.03 5.01 -10.07
C PHE A 37 4.54 4.99 -10.35
N LEU A 38 5.36 4.93 -9.31
CA LEU A 38 6.81 4.79 -9.42
C LEU A 38 7.21 3.46 -10.07
N ALA A 39 6.58 2.35 -9.69
CA ALA A 39 6.81 1.04 -10.28
C ALA A 39 6.41 1.01 -11.78
N LYS A 40 5.30 1.66 -12.15
CA LYS A 40 4.87 1.83 -13.55
C LYS A 40 5.92 2.56 -14.39
N HIS A 41 6.74 3.42 -13.78
CA HIS A 41 7.86 4.12 -14.42
C HIS A 41 9.20 3.37 -14.27
N GLY A 42 9.17 2.07 -13.98
CA GLY A 42 10.35 1.20 -13.96
C GLY A 42 11.24 1.33 -12.73
N LYS A 43 10.76 1.98 -11.65
CA LYS A 43 11.51 2.10 -10.39
C LYS A 43 11.32 0.87 -9.51
N LYS A 44 12.39 0.41 -8.85
CA LYS A 44 12.33 -0.61 -7.80
C LYS A 44 11.90 0.04 -6.49
N VAL A 45 10.65 -0.15 -6.11
CA VAL A 45 10.05 0.49 -4.93
C VAL A 45 9.87 -0.52 -3.80
N LEU A 46 10.28 -0.16 -2.59
CA LEU A 46 9.94 -0.86 -1.37
C LEU A 46 8.80 -0.13 -0.65
N VAL A 47 7.67 -0.79 -0.46
CA VAL A 47 6.58 -0.27 0.39
C VAL A 47 6.62 -0.98 1.73
N VAL A 48 6.64 -0.23 2.84
CA VAL A 48 6.63 -0.79 4.20
C VAL A 48 5.38 -0.36 4.94
N GLU A 49 4.80 -1.26 5.72
CA GLU A 49 3.59 -1.02 6.50
C GLU A 49 3.79 -1.62 7.90
N GLN A 50 3.36 -0.89 8.92
CA GLN A 50 3.40 -1.36 10.31
C GLN A 50 2.27 -2.36 10.60
N HIS A 51 1.14 -2.21 9.92
CA HIS A 51 -0.01 -3.09 10.06
C HIS A 51 0.19 -4.40 9.30
N PHE A 52 -0.51 -5.45 9.75
CA PHE A 52 -0.43 -6.77 9.09
C PHE A 52 -1.25 -6.85 7.79
N ILE A 53 -2.09 -5.85 7.52
CA ILE A 53 -2.90 -5.73 6.30
C ILE A 53 -2.63 -4.36 5.66
N PRO A 54 -2.38 -4.29 4.33
CA PRO A 54 -2.32 -3.02 3.62
C PRO A 54 -3.71 -2.41 3.43
N GLY A 55 -3.78 -1.09 3.30
CA GLY A 55 -5.02 -0.35 3.07
C GLY A 55 -5.20 0.85 4.01
N GLY A 56 -4.49 0.86 5.15
CA GLY A 56 -4.62 1.92 6.16
C GLY A 56 -6.08 2.08 6.60
N TYR A 57 -6.62 3.30 6.51
CA TYR A 57 -8.03 3.59 6.80
C TYR A 57 -9.03 2.96 5.81
N CYS A 58 -8.57 2.51 4.65
CA CYS A 58 -9.39 1.81 3.65
C CYS A 58 -9.41 0.29 3.86
N THR A 59 -9.02 -0.19 5.04
CA THR A 59 -8.98 -1.62 5.36
C THR A 59 -10.31 -2.08 5.97
N SER A 60 -10.73 -3.30 5.63
CA SER A 60 -11.83 -4.00 6.29
C SER A 60 -11.30 -5.06 7.25
N PHE A 61 -11.93 -5.25 8.41
CA PHE A 61 -11.56 -6.27 9.38
C PHE A 61 -12.75 -7.14 9.80
N LYS A 62 -12.48 -8.38 10.20
CA LYS A 62 -13.50 -9.34 10.66
C LYS A 62 -13.64 -9.31 12.17
N ARG A 63 -14.87 -9.25 12.68
CA ARG A 63 -15.18 -9.42 14.10
C ARG A 63 -16.48 -10.17 14.27
N LYS A 64 -16.45 -11.27 15.02
CA LYS A 64 -17.61 -12.12 15.32
C LYS A 64 -18.39 -12.58 14.07
N GLY A 65 -17.68 -12.90 12.99
CA GLY A 65 -18.28 -13.35 11.73
C GLY A 65 -18.75 -12.24 10.78
N PHE A 66 -18.70 -10.97 11.19
CA PHE A 66 -19.05 -9.82 10.37
C PHE A 66 -17.80 -9.10 9.87
N ASN A 67 -17.87 -8.51 8.66
CA ASN A 67 -16.84 -7.62 8.15
C ASN A 67 -17.23 -6.18 8.45
N PHE A 68 -16.28 -5.40 8.96
CA PHE A 68 -16.44 -3.98 9.23
C PHE A 68 -15.37 -3.20 8.46
N ASP A 69 -15.76 -2.09 7.85
CA ASP A 69 -14.83 -1.16 7.23
C ASP A 69 -14.32 -0.16 8.28
N ALA A 70 -13.01 0.09 8.27
CA ALA A 70 -12.40 0.97 9.26
C ALA A 70 -12.81 2.44 9.08
N ALA A 71 -12.93 2.93 7.84
CA ALA A 71 -13.30 4.32 7.57
C ALA A 71 -13.89 4.62 6.18
N VAL A 72 -13.93 3.67 5.24
CA VAL A 72 -14.51 3.94 3.91
C VAL A 72 -16.02 3.84 4.00
N HIS A 73 -16.69 4.99 4.00
CA HIS A 73 -18.14 5.07 4.09
C HIS A 73 -18.83 5.10 2.72
N HIS A 74 -18.20 5.71 1.71
CA HIS A 74 -18.75 5.80 0.36
C HIS A 74 -17.65 5.94 -0.70
N ILE A 75 -17.83 5.24 -1.83
CA ILE A 75 -17.07 5.47 -3.07
C ILE A 75 -18.09 5.79 -4.17
N GLY A 76 -18.07 7.03 -4.66
CA GLY A 76 -18.97 7.52 -5.70
C GLY A 76 -18.37 7.45 -7.11
N GLY A 77 -19.18 7.67 -8.14
CA GLY A 77 -18.66 7.89 -9.50
C GLY A 77 -18.06 6.66 -10.20
N LEU A 78 -18.52 5.44 -9.88
CA LEU A 78 -18.08 4.19 -10.50
C LEU A 78 -18.78 3.86 -11.83
N TRP A 79 -19.80 4.63 -12.22
CA TRP A 79 -20.52 4.45 -13.48
C TRP A 79 -19.65 4.88 -14.67
N LYS A 80 -20.07 4.52 -15.89
CA LYS A 80 -19.28 4.69 -17.13
C LYS A 80 -18.67 6.09 -17.32
N MET A 81 -19.33 7.17 -16.85
CA MET A 81 -18.85 8.56 -16.96
C MET A 81 -18.53 9.20 -15.61
N GLY A 82 -18.43 8.41 -14.54
CA GLY A 82 -18.09 8.93 -13.23
C GLY A 82 -16.58 9.19 -13.07
N TYR A 83 -16.25 10.15 -12.21
CA TYR A 83 -14.87 10.62 -11.99
C TYR A 83 -13.87 9.51 -11.60
N CYS A 84 -14.31 8.46 -10.90
CA CYS A 84 -13.41 7.40 -10.42
C CYS A 84 -13.02 6.38 -11.51
N ARG A 85 -13.70 6.34 -12.67
CA ARG A 85 -13.34 5.46 -13.79
C ARG A 85 -12.41 6.14 -14.81
N ALA A 86 -12.19 7.45 -14.71
CA ALA A 86 -11.42 8.23 -15.67
C ALA A 86 -9.88 8.14 -15.48
N LEU A 87 -9.37 7.06 -14.89
CA LEU A 87 -7.93 6.81 -14.82
C LEU A 87 -7.51 6.00 -16.05
N PRO A 88 -6.55 6.51 -16.87
CA PRO A 88 -6.06 5.84 -18.08
C PRO A 88 -5.25 4.57 -17.81
#